data_AF-A0A6N8XZ67-F1
#
_entry.id   AF-A0A6N8XZ67-F1
#
_cell.length_a   1.000
_cell.length_b   1.000
_cell.length_c   1.000
_cell.angle_alpha   90.00
_cell.angle_beta   90.00
_cell.angle_gamma   90.00
#
_symmetry.space_group_name_H-M   'P 1'
#
loop_
_entity.id
_entity.type
_entity.pdbx_description
1 polymer ?
#
loop_
_entity_poly.entity_id
_entity_poly.type
_entity_poly.pdbx_seq_one_letter_code
_entity_poly.pdbx_strand_id
1 'polypeptide(L)'
;MTVAEPLQFKDTRAEEKRRARLDAVRAIVLGALGGLEARVWLYGSFADRTERVYSDIDVAIDPAAPLPAGFLLDLHETLELSTVPRTVHVVDLSDADAEFAETVRRKGILWSG
;
A
#
# COMPACT_ATOMS: atom_id res chain seq x y z
N MET A 1 -13.56 41.63 -17.72
CA MET A 1 -13.73 41.11 -16.35
C MET A 1 -14.04 39.63 -16.50
N THR A 2 -13.01 38.78 -16.50
CA THR A 2 -13.17 37.33 -16.67
C THR A 2 -13.17 36.73 -15.27
N VAL A 3 -14.30 36.16 -14.88
CA VAL A 3 -14.37 35.33 -13.67
C VAL A 3 -13.57 34.07 -13.95
N ALA A 4 -12.51 33.85 -13.18
CA ALA A 4 -11.80 32.58 -13.18
C ALA A 4 -12.75 31.50 -12.65
N GLU A 5 -12.89 30.40 -13.38
CA GLU A 5 -13.55 29.19 -12.90
C GLU A 5 -12.82 28.70 -11.63
N PRO A 6 -13.52 28.36 -10.53
CA PRO A 6 -12.85 27.86 -9.35
C PRO A 6 -12.28 26.46 -9.64
N LEU A 7 -10.96 26.36 -9.48
CA LEU A 7 -10.20 25.10 -9.48
C LEU A 7 -10.85 24.09 -8.54
N GLN A 8 -11.03 22.85 -9.03
CA GLN A 8 -11.65 21.73 -8.30
C GLN A 8 -11.04 21.54 -6.91
N PHE A 9 -11.79 21.89 -5.86
CA PHE A 9 -11.53 21.43 -4.51
C PHE A 9 -11.97 19.97 -4.41
N LYS A 10 -11.04 19.02 -4.57
CA LYS A 10 -11.26 17.68 -4.03
C LYS A 10 -11.57 17.84 -2.54
N ASP A 11 -12.60 17.14 -2.04
CA ASP A 11 -12.98 17.17 -0.63
C ASP A 11 -11.75 16.84 0.23
N THR A 12 -11.20 17.86 0.88
CA THR A 12 -9.94 17.82 1.61
C THR A 12 -10.00 16.76 2.71
N ARG A 13 -11.17 16.55 3.30
CA ARG A 13 -11.39 15.56 4.36
C ARG A 13 -11.33 14.13 3.82
N ALA A 14 -11.79 13.90 2.59
CA ALA A 14 -11.72 12.58 1.96
C ALA A 14 -10.27 12.19 1.63
N GLU A 15 -9.49 13.15 1.12
CA GLU A 15 -8.06 12.97 0.86
C GLU A 15 -7.25 12.80 2.16
N GLU A 16 -7.55 13.55 3.22
CA GLU A 16 -6.96 13.37 4.55
C GLU A 16 -7.25 11.97 5.10
N LYS A 17 -8.51 11.51 5.06
CA LYS A 17 -8.87 10.15 5.48
C LYS A 17 -8.17 9.09 4.64
N ARG A 18 -7.99 9.33 3.34
CA ARG A 18 -7.26 8.42 2.45
C ARG A 18 -5.78 8.36 2.83
N ARG A 19 -5.16 9.51 3.06
CA ARG A 19 -3.77 9.61 3.50
C ARG A 19 -3.58 8.88 4.84
N ALA A 20 -4.41 9.19 5.84
CA ALA A 20 -4.33 8.56 7.17
C ALA A 20 -4.44 7.03 7.11
N ARG A 21 -5.31 6.50 6.24
CA ARG A 21 -5.42 5.04 6.02
C ARG A 21 -4.13 4.45 5.45
N LEU A 22 -3.59 5.04 4.38
CA LEU A 22 -2.35 4.56 3.77
C LEU A 22 -1.16 4.69 4.72
N ASP A 23 -1.09 5.77 5.49
CA ASP A 23 -0.02 5.98 6.47
C ASP A 23 -0.09 4.95 7.60
N ALA A 24 -1.30 4.60 8.07
CA ALA A 24 -1.49 3.55 9.06
C ALA A 24 -1.06 2.17 8.54
N VAL A 25 -1.47 1.80 7.33
CA VAL A 25 -1.04 0.53 6.70
C VAL A 25 0.48 0.51 6.51
N ARG A 26 1.06 1.59 5.99
CA ARG A 26 2.50 1.72 5.81
C ARG A 26 3.24 1.56 7.12
N ALA A 27 2.77 2.17 8.21
CA ALA A 27 3.39 2.05 9.52
C ALA A 27 3.36 0.61 10.05
N ILE A 28 2.24 -0.11 9.90
CA ILE A 28 2.12 -1.52 10.30
C ILE A 28 3.08 -2.40 9.50
N VAL A 29 3.06 -2.29 8.17
CA VAL A 29 3.90 -3.12 7.28
C VAL A 29 5.39 -2.87 7.53
N LEU A 30 5.81 -1.60 7.58
CA LEU A 30 7.22 -1.27 7.83
C LEU A 30 7.66 -1.62 9.26
N GLY A 31 6.76 -1.50 10.24
CA GLY A 31 7.02 -1.93 11.61
C GLY A 31 7.21 -3.44 11.72
N ALA A 32 6.38 -4.22 11.05
CA ALA A 32 6.45 -5.68 11.03
C ALA A 32 7.76 -6.19 10.40
N LEU A 33 8.29 -5.50 9.38
CA LEU A 33 9.57 -5.85 8.78
C LEU A 33 10.73 -5.81 9.78
N GLY A 34 10.65 -5.01 10.86
CA GLY A 34 11.54 -5.16 12.02
C GLY A 34 13.04 -5.06 11.71
N GLY A 35 13.44 -4.39 10.62
CA GLY A 35 14.83 -4.29 10.16
C GLY A 35 15.23 -5.27 9.05
N LEU A 36 14.31 -6.12 8.58
CA LEU A 36 14.50 -6.87 7.34
C LEU A 36 14.68 -5.88 6.17
N GLU A 37 15.73 -6.08 5.40
CA GLU A 37 15.96 -5.32 4.18
C GLU A 37 14.94 -5.74 3.12
N ALA A 38 13.99 -4.85 2.82
CA ALA A 38 12.97 -5.07 1.82
C ALA A 38 12.51 -3.75 1.20
N ARG A 39 12.22 -3.79 -0.11
CA ARG A 39 11.50 -2.70 -0.76
C ARG A 39 10.00 -2.94 -0.61
N VAL A 40 9.26 -1.90 -0.28
CA VAL A 40 7.81 -1.99 -0.08
C VAL A 40 7.11 -1.05 -1.04
N TRP A 41 6.09 -1.56 -1.74
CA TRP A 41 5.35 -0.84 -2.75
C TRP A 41 3.86 -0.83 -2.44
N LEU A 42 3.23 0.32 -2.56
CA LEU A 42 1.79 0.40 -2.79
C LEU A 42 1.54 0.18 -4.29
N TYR A 43 0.63 -0.73 -4.63
CA TYR A 43 0.24 -0.94 -6.03
C TYR A 43 -1.29 -0.97 -6.18
N GLY A 44 -1.76 -1.31 -7.38
CA GLY A 44 -3.18 -1.42 -7.68
C GLY A 44 -3.93 -0.10 -7.61
N SER A 45 -5.21 -0.17 -7.30
CA SER A 45 -6.14 0.97 -7.45
C SER A 45 -5.77 2.18 -6.58
N PHE A 46 -5.16 1.96 -5.41
CA PHE A 46 -4.69 3.05 -4.54
C PHE A 46 -3.39 3.70 -5.04
N ALA A 47 -2.54 2.99 -5.77
CA ALA A 47 -1.41 3.62 -6.46
C ALA A 47 -1.92 4.48 -7.64
N ASP A 48 -2.85 3.94 -8.42
CA ASP A 48 -3.40 4.57 -9.62
C ASP A 48 -4.44 5.67 -9.35
N ARG A 49 -4.82 5.91 -8.08
CA ARG A 49 -5.89 6.83 -7.67
C ARG A 49 -7.26 6.50 -8.29
N THR A 50 -7.50 5.22 -8.58
CA THR A 50 -8.76 4.69 -9.15
C THR A 50 -9.57 3.87 -8.15
N GLU A 51 -9.17 3.90 -6.87
CA GLU A 51 -9.83 3.11 -5.83
C GLU A 51 -11.32 3.46 -5.65
N ARG A 52 -12.12 2.43 -5.36
CA ARG A 52 -13.54 2.57 -5.00
C ARG A 52 -13.74 2.50 -3.49
N VAL A 53 -14.99 2.73 -3.06
CA VAL A 53 -15.38 2.72 -1.65
C VAL A 53 -15.08 1.39 -0.94
N TYR A 54 -14.98 0.27 -1.66
CA TYR A 54 -14.64 -1.04 -1.09
C TYR A 54 -13.39 -1.66 -1.70
N SER A 55 -12.57 -0.87 -2.39
CA SER A 55 -11.28 -1.37 -2.87
C SER A 55 -10.36 -1.69 -1.69
N ASP A 56 -9.64 -2.80 -1.83
CA ASP A 56 -8.56 -3.22 -0.95
C ASP A 56 -7.34 -2.33 -1.12
N ILE A 57 -6.46 -2.32 -0.12
CA ILE A 57 -5.15 -1.69 -0.20
C ILE A 57 -4.13 -2.79 -0.51
N ASP A 58 -3.55 -2.74 -1.70
CA ASP A 58 -2.59 -3.73 -2.18
C ASP A 58 -1.14 -3.29 -1.90
N VAL A 59 -0.40 -4.11 -1.16
CA VAL A 59 0.99 -3.85 -0.75
C VAL A 59 1.88 -5.00 -1.19
N ALA A 60 3.01 -4.69 -1.80
CA ALA A 60 4.00 -5.68 -2.21
C ALA A 60 5.29 -5.50 -1.43
N ILE A 61 5.86 -6.61 -0.97
CA ILE A 61 7.16 -6.68 -0.31
C ILE A 61 8.13 -7.38 -1.25
N ASP A 62 9.25 -6.76 -1.51
CA ASP A 62 10.34 -7.28 -2.34
C ASP A 62 11.58 -7.42 -1.44
N PRO A 63 11.71 -8.56 -0.75
CA PRO A 63 12.71 -8.73 0.29
C PRO A 63 14.09 -9.04 -0.31
N ALA A 64 15.16 -8.54 0.32
CA ALA A 64 16.53 -8.81 -0.13
C ALA A 64 16.99 -10.25 0.16
N ALA A 65 16.32 -10.91 1.11
CA ALA A 65 16.49 -12.30 1.50
C ALA A 65 15.12 -12.93 1.79
N PRO A 66 14.96 -14.27 1.74
CA PRO A 66 13.67 -14.91 2.00
C PRO A 66 13.03 -14.45 3.31
N LEU A 67 11.73 -14.16 3.27
CA LEU A 67 10.99 -13.80 4.48
C LEU A 67 10.97 -14.97 5.47
N PRO A 68 10.96 -14.70 6.79
CA PRO A 68 10.78 -15.74 7.79
C PRO A 68 9.47 -16.52 7.55
N ALA A 69 9.50 -17.82 7.82
CA ALA A 69 8.29 -18.64 7.75
C ALA A 69 7.21 -18.06 8.67
N GLY A 70 5.98 -17.96 8.17
CA GLY A 70 4.85 -17.38 8.91
C GLY A 70 4.77 -15.85 8.88
N PHE A 71 5.79 -15.14 8.38
CA PHE A 71 5.82 -13.68 8.38
C PHE A 71 4.56 -13.05 7.73
N LEU A 72 4.18 -13.52 6.54
CA LEU A 72 3.00 -12.99 5.85
C LEU A 72 1.70 -13.30 6.59
N LEU A 73 1.62 -14.43 7.30
CA LEU A 73 0.47 -14.80 8.11
C LEU A 73 0.37 -13.87 9.33
N ASP A 74 1.46 -13.69 10.08
CA ASP A 74 1.52 -12.80 11.24
C ASP A 74 1.21 -11.35 10.85
N LEU A 75 1.72 -10.90 9.71
CA LEU A 75 1.42 -9.57 9.17
C LEU A 75 -0.05 -9.44 8.77
N HIS A 76 -0.62 -10.46 8.12
CA HIS A 76 -2.04 -10.48 7.78
C HIS A 76 -2.93 -10.40 9.03
N GLU A 77 -2.65 -11.21 10.06
CA GLU A 77 -3.37 -11.14 11.35
C GLU A 77 -3.25 -9.76 12.00
N THR A 78 -2.05 -9.17 11.97
CA THR A 78 -1.82 -7.82 12.51
C THR A 78 -2.65 -6.76 11.78
N LEU A 79 -2.77 -6.87 10.46
CA LEU A 79 -3.56 -5.96 9.63
C LEU A 79 -5.07 -6.14 9.84
N GLU A 80 -5.54 -7.38 9.95
CA GLU A 80 -6.96 -7.71 10.23
C GLU A 80 -7.39 -7.25 11.63
N LEU A 81 -6.51 -7.35 12.63
CA LEU A 81 -6.75 -6.85 13.98
C LEU A 81 -6.55 -5.34 14.12
N SER A 82 -6.08 -4.66 13.07
CA SER A 82 -5.87 -3.22 13.10
C SER A 82 -7.19 -2.43 13.01
N THR A 83 -7.13 -1.14 13.30
CA THR A 83 -8.28 -0.24 13.16
C THR A 83 -8.41 0.35 11.75
N VAL A 84 -7.61 -0.11 10.79
CA VAL A 84 -7.68 0.36 9.41
C VAL A 84 -9.01 -0.12 8.80
N PRO A 85 -9.91 0.77 8.34
CA PRO A 85 -11.23 0.38 7.87
C PRO A 85 -11.20 -0.11 6.40
N ARG A 86 -10.24 -0.98 6.05
CA ARG A 86 -10.08 -1.63 4.75
C ARG A 86 -9.30 -2.94 4.89
N THR A 87 -9.66 -3.90 4.06
CA THR A 87 -8.84 -5.09 3.81
C THR A 87 -7.52 -4.65 3.17
N VAL A 88 -6.44 -5.27 3.63
CA VAL A 88 -5.08 -5.06 3.12
C VAL A 88 -4.56 -6.38 2.61
N HIS A 89 -4.19 -6.42 1.34
CA HIS A 89 -3.60 -7.60 0.73
C HIS A 89 -2.09 -7.39 0.57
N VAL A 90 -1.29 -8.29 1.13
CA VAL A 90 0.17 -8.22 1.09
C VAL A 90 0.72 -9.40 0.31
N VAL A 91 1.59 -9.13 -0.66
CA VAL A 91 2.24 -10.15 -1.49
C VAL A 91 3.77 -10.09 -1.38
N ASP A 92 4.43 -11.24 -1.46
CA ASP A 92 5.88 -11.36 -1.58
C ASP A 92 6.27 -11.44 -3.07
N LEU A 93 7.02 -10.45 -3.55
CA LEU A 93 7.48 -10.37 -4.93
C LEU A 93 8.59 -11.36 -5.28
N SER A 94 9.22 -11.98 -4.29
CA SER A 94 10.20 -13.05 -4.52
C SER A 94 9.53 -14.38 -4.90
N ASP A 95 8.25 -14.55 -4.56
CA ASP A 95 7.42 -15.73 -4.87
C ASP A 95 6.33 -15.45 -5.93
N ALA A 96 6.21 -14.20 -6.37
CA ALA A 96 5.25 -13.81 -7.40
C ALA A 96 5.77 -14.05 -8.83
N ASP A 97 4.84 -14.14 -9.79
CA ASP A 97 5.20 -14.15 -11.21
C ASP A 97 6.04 -12.92 -11.61
N ALA A 98 7.01 -13.13 -12.51
CA ALA A 98 7.98 -12.11 -12.89
C ALA A 98 7.36 -10.89 -13.60
N GLU A 99 6.34 -11.10 -14.46
CA GLU A 99 5.66 -10.01 -15.16
C GLU A 99 4.85 -9.16 -14.18
N PHE A 100 4.19 -9.82 -13.22
CA PHE A 100 3.51 -9.13 -12.13
C PHE A 100 4.48 -8.31 -11.28
N ALA A 101 5.59 -8.91 -10.83
CA ALA A 101 6.57 -8.24 -9.99
C ALA A 101 7.23 -7.05 -10.71
N GLU A 102 7.53 -7.18 -12.01
CA GLU A 102 8.03 -6.06 -12.81
C GLU A 102 6.99 -4.93 -12.92
N THR A 103 5.72 -5.29 -13.13
CA THR A 103 4.62 -4.31 -13.19
C THR A 103 4.48 -3.54 -11.88
N VAL A 104 4.56 -4.21 -10.74
CA VAL A 104 4.56 -3.57 -9.42
C VAL A 104 5.73 -2.62 -9.27
N ARG A 105 6.96 -3.05 -9.58
CA ARG A 105 8.16 -2.19 -9.46
C ARG A 105 8.12 -0.97 -10.40
N ARG A 106 7.49 -1.11 -11.56
CA ARG A 106 7.39 -0.03 -12.57
C ARG A 106 6.29 0.98 -12.27
N LYS A 107 5.13 0.52 -11.79
CA LYS A 107 3.93 1.37 -11.64
C LYS A 107 3.60 1.69 -10.18
N GLY A 108 4.07 0.88 -9.25
CA GLY A 108 3.81 1.06 -7.83
C GLY A 108 4.45 2.33 -7.27
N ILE A 109 3.95 2.75 -6.12
CA ILE A 109 4.51 3.84 -5.34
C ILE A 109 5.42 3.23 -4.27
N LEU A 110 6.72 3.49 -4.37
CA LEU A 110 7.70 3.03 -3.39
C LEU A 110 7.43 3.69 -2.02
N TRP A 111 7.19 2.88 -1.00
CA TRP A 111 7.06 3.30 0.39
C TRP A 111 8.37 3.27 1.15
N SER A 112 9.23 2.30 0.88
CA SER A 112 10.55 2.16 1.51
C SER A 112 11.45 1.34 0.60
N GLY A 113 12.75 1.65 0.60
CA GLY A 113 13.77 0.92 -0.16
C GLY A 113 15.16 1.44 0.11
#